data_AF-A0A7V4G930-F1
#
_entry.id   AF-A0A7V4G930-F1
#
_cell.length_a   1.000
_cell.length_b   1.000
_cell.length_c   1.000
_cell.angle_alpha   90.00
_cell.angle_beta   90.00
_cell.angle_gamma   90.00
#
_symmetry.space_group_name_H-M   'P 1'
#
loop_
_entity.id
_entity.type
_entity.pdbx_description
1 polymer ?
#
loop_
_entity_poly.entity_id
_entity_poly.type
_entity_poly.pdbx_seq_one_letter_code
_entity_poly.pdbx_strand_id
1 'polypeptide(L)' 'MRGKTRLVALALAILLLSAMAVQAQNLVGIWRSNIPMSIGSAFSEVVFMPNGSFSKTFRYGQVFTR' A
#
# COMPACT_ATOMS: atom_id res chain seq x y z
N MET A 1 -47.91 4.08 -5.64
CA MET A 1 -46.79 3.44 -4.90
C MET A 1 -45.51 3.16 -5.72
N ARG A 2 -45.46 3.43 -7.05
CA ARG A 2 -44.31 3.08 -7.91
C ARG A 2 -43.05 3.98 -7.81
N GLY A 3 -43.15 5.17 -7.20
CA GLY A 3 -42.03 6.11 -7.11
C GLY A 3 -41.02 5.82 -5.99
N LYS A 4 -41.50 5.25 -4.87
CA LYS A 4 -40.65 4.97 -3.69
C LYS A 4 -39.63 3.87 -3.96
N THR A 5 -40.00 2.85 -4.72
CA THR A 5 -39.11 1.74 -5.10
C THR A 5 -37.97 2.17 -6.02
N ARG A 6 -38.18 3.18 -6.87
CA ARG A 6 -37.13 3.72 -7.76
C ARG A 6 -36.10 4.55 -7.01
N LEU A 7 -36.54 5.32 -6.01
CA LEU A 7 -35.65 6.10 -5.15
C LEU A 7 -34.76 5.21 -4.27
N VAL A 8 -35.32 4.12 -3.74
CA VAL A 8 -34.56 3.14 -2.95
C VAL A 8 -33.52 2.43 -3.81
N ALA A 9 -33.87 2.03 -5.03
CA ALA A 9 -32.93 1.40 -5.96
C ALA A 9 -31.77 2.34 -6.36
N LEU A 10 -32.06 3.63 -6.56
CA LEU A 10 -31.05 4.63 -6.88
C LEU A 10 -30.10 4.88 -5.70
N ALA A 11 -30.64 4.99 -4.48
CA ALA A 11 -29.82 5.14 -3.28
C ALA A 11 -28.90 3.93 -3.03
N LEU A 12 -29.41 2.71 -3.28
CA LEU A 12 -28.62 1.49 -3.15
C LEU A 12 -27.50 1.41 -4.21
N ALA A 13 -27.77 1.84 -5.44
CA ALA A 13 -26.75 1.92 -6.48
C ALA A 13 -25.63 2.91 -6.15
N ILE A 14 -25.96 4.08 -5.58
CA ILE A 14 -24.98 5.08 -5.15
C ILE A 14 -24.11 4.55 -3.98
N LEU A 15 -24.72 3.81 -3.05
CA LEU A 15 -24.00 3.15 -1.96
C LEU A 15 -23.05 2.05 -2.47
N LEU A 16 -23.48 1.28 -3.47
CA LEU A 16 -22.65 0.26 -4.09
C LEU A 16 -21.48 0.88 -4.87
N LEU A 17 -21.70 1.99 -5.60
CA LEU A 17 -20.63 2.68 -6.33
C LEU A 17 -19.59 3.31 -5.41
N SER A 18 -19.98 3.80 -4.22
CA SER A 18 -19.03 4.39 -3.25
C SER A 18 -18.17 3.34 -2.55
N ALA A 19 -18.63 2.10 -2.44
CA ALA A 19 -17.85 0.99 -1.86
C ALA A 19 -16.72 0.50 -2.80
N MET A 20 -16.79 0.77 -4.11
CA MET A 20 -15.81 0.29 -5.09
C MET A 20 -14.58 1.19 -5.24
N ALA A 21 -14.55 2.35 -4.56
CA ALA A 21 -13.48 3.33 -4.66
C ALA A 21 -12.35 3.13 -3.63
N VAL A 22 -12.22 1.94 -3.03
CA VAL A 22 -11.01 1.58 -2.28
C VAL A 22 -9.91 1.27 -3.30
N GLN A 23 -9.24 2.31 -3.76
CA GLN A 23 -8.01 2.19 -4.51
C GLN A 23 -6.99 1.46 -3.62
N ALA A 24 -6.71 0.20 -3.95
CA ALA A 24 -5.52 -0.47 -3.46
C ALA A 24 -4.33 0.41 -3.83
N GLN A 25 -3.69 1.03 -2.83
CA GLN A 25 -2.43 1.72 -3.06
C GLN A 25 -1.49 0.69 -3.66
N ASN A 26 -1.09 0.92 -4.91
CA ASN A 26 -0.20 0.03 -5.63
C ASN A 26 1.17 0.16 -4.94
N LEU A 27 1.40 -0.64 -3.90
CA LEU A 27 2.58 -0.57 -3.01
C LEU A 27 3.89 -0.96 -3.74
N VAL A 28 3.82 -1.21 -5.04
CA VAL A 28 4.95 -1.58 -5.90
C VAL A 28 6.03 -0.52 -5.85
N GLY A 29 7.22 -0.93 -5.40
CA GLY A 29 8.34 -0.01 -5.23
C GLY A 29 9.41 -0.57 -4.30
N ILE A 30 10.48 0.22 -4.17
CA ILE A 30 11.60 -0.05 -3.28
C ILE A 30 11.55 0.96 -2.14
N TRP A 31 11.37 0.48 -0.92
CA TRP A 31 11.38 1.28 0.31
C TRP A 31 12.68 1.03 1.04
N ARG A 32 13.44 2.10 1.31
CA ARG A 32 14.70 2.03 2.05
C ARG A 32 14.61 2.82 3.33
N SER A 33 15.11 2.25 4.42
CA SER A 33 15.31 2.95 5.69
C SER A 33 16.74 2.76 6.19
N ASN A 34 17.31 3.83 6.74
CA ASN A 34 18.53 3.76 7.51
C ASN A 34 18.18 3.39 8.95
N ILE A 35 18.91 2.42 9.50
CA ILE A 35 18.73 1.91 10.85
C ILE A 35 19.98 2.29 11.64
N PRO A 36 19.88 3.22 12.61
CA PRO A 36 21.00 3.51 13.49
C PRO A 36 21.23 2.32 14.42
N MET A 37 22.46 1.81 14.48
CA MET A 37 22.87 0.78 15.42
C MET A 37 24.01 1.27 16.30
N SER A 38 24.13 0.71 17.50
CA SER A 38 25.23 1.03 18.43
C SER A 38 26.62 0.72 17.87
N ILE A 39 26.69 -0.21 16.92
CA ILE A 39 27.92 -0.72 16.30
C ILE A 39 28.20 -0.09 14.91
N GLY A 40 27.28 0.70 14.36
CA GLY A 40 27.43 1.34 13.05
C GLY A 40 26.10 1.63 12.33
N SER A 41 26.17 1.89 11.04
CA SER A 41 24.98 2.08 10.20
C SER A 41 24.51 0.75 9.60
N ALA A 42 23.20 0.55 9.61
CA ALA A 42 22.53 -0.49 8.83
C ALA A 42 21.48 0.12 7.90
N PHE A 43 21.07 -0.67 6.92
CA PHE A 43 19.91 -0.34 6.11
C PHE A 43 18.96 -1.52 5.95
N SER A 44 17.68 -1.21 5.81
CA SER A 44 16.65 -2.14 5.41
C SER A 44 16.08 -1.71 4.07
N GLU A 45 15.97 -2.66 3.15
CA GLU A 45 15.31 -2.49 1.86
C GLU A 45 14.11 -3.44 1.79
N VAL A 46 12.96 -2.93 1.38
CA VAL A 46 11.75 -3.70 1.09
C VAL A 46 11.34 -3.46 -0.35
N VAL A 47 11.24 -4.53 -1.13
CA VAL A 47 10.75 -4.50 -2.50
C VAL A 47 9.36 -5.12 -2.51
N PHE A 48 8.36 -4.34 -2.89
CA PHE A 48 6.99 -4.82 -3.10
C PHE A 48 6.76 -5.06 -4.59
N MET A 49 6.23 -6.23 -4.92
CA MET A 49 5.99 -6.68 -6.29
C MET A 49 4.50 -6.57 -6.64
N PRO A 50 4.15 -6.44 -7.94
CA PRO A 50 2.76 -6.33 -8.38
C PRO A 50 1.87 -7.54 -8.05
N ASN A 51 2.47 -8.71 -7.84
CA ASN A 51 1.77 -9.93 -7.45
C ASN A 51 1.48 -10.01 -5.94
N GLY A 52 1.75 -8.94 -5.18
CA GLY A 52 1.57 -8.89 -3.73
C GLY A 52 2.67 -9.56 -2.92
N SER A 53 3.69 -10.14 -3.56
CA SER A 53 4.87 -10.63 -2.84
C SER A 53 5.78 -9.47 -2.44
N PHE A 54 6.59 -9.71 -1.41
CA PHE A 54 7.62 -8.76 -1.00
C PHE A 54 8.93 -9.48 -0.70
N SER A 55 10.04 -8.77 -0.87
CA SER A 55 11.37 -9.19 -0.43
C SER A 55 11.93 -8.15 0.53
N LYS A 56 12.52 -8.60 1.63
CA LYS A 56 13.15 -7.74 2.64
C LYS A 56 14.63 -8.11 2.76
N THR A 57 15.50 -7.13 2.60
CA THR A 57 16.94 -7.28 2.80
C THR A 57 17.39 -6.38 3.93
N PHE A 58 18.14 -6.94 4.88
CA PHE A 58 18.81 -6.18 5.93
C PHE A 58 20.32 -6.31 5.74
N ARG A 59 21.03 -5.19 5.76
CA ARG A 59 22.49 -5.20 5.63
C ARG A 59 23.11 -4.30 6.67
N TYR A 60 24.13 -4.83 7.31
CA TYR A 60 24.90 -4.19 8.35
C TYR A 60 26.31 -3.86 7.81
N GLY A 61 26.85 -2.70 8.15
CA GLY A 61 28.20 -2.30 7.78
C GLY A 61 28.36 -1.81 6.32
N GLN A 62 27.26 -1.64 5.57
CA GLN A 62 27.31 -0.97 4.27
C GLN A 62 26.99 0.51 4.41
N VAL A 63 27.90 1.35 3.93
CA VAL A 63 27.71 2.79 3.76
C VAL A 63 27.39 3.05 2.30
N PHE A 64 26.22 3.62 1.99
CA PHE A 64 25.96 4.12 0.65
C PHE A 64 26.68 5.45 0.46
N THR A 65 27.69 5.48 -0.39
CA THR A 65 28.23 6.73 -0.92
C THR A 65 27.22 7.29 -1.94
N ARG A 66 26.83 8.55 -1.76
CA ARG A 66 25.93 9.27 -2.68
C ARG A 66 26.54 9.44 -4.06
#